data_AF-A0A3M1B7G9-F1
#
_entry.id   AF-A0A3M1B7G9-F1
#
_cell.length_a   1.000
_cell.length_b   1.000
_cell.length_c   1.000
_cell.angle_alpha   90.00
_cell.angle_beta   90.00
_cell.angle_gamma   90.00
#
_symmetry.space_group_name_H-M   'P 1'
#
loop_
_entity.id
_entity.type
_entity.pdbx_description
1 polymer ?
#
loop_
_entity_poly.entity_id
_entity_poly.type
_entity_poly.pdbx_seq_one_letter_code
_entity_poly.pdbx_strand_id
1 'polypeptide(L)'
;MKTVKVGIMPLKEFQAYTRAIVTGQHKRKRGEPKIWFNSIETFAKVLSDQNRELLALIARENPESISELSRLSGRAQSNLSRTLKNMERYGFVTMKKGERGSK
;
A
#
# COMPACT_ATOMS: atom_id res chain seq x y z
N MET A 1 -1.97 3.10 16.75
CA MET A 1 -1.49 2.62 15.43
C MET A 1 -2.18 1.30 15.10
N LYS A 2 -2.61 1.09 13.85
CA LYS A 2 -3.23 -0.17 13.42
C LYS A 2 -2.16 -1.10 12.87
N THR A 3 -1.94 -2.24 13.51
CA THR A 3 -0.98 -3.24 13.02
C THR A 3 -1.53 -3.91 11.76
N VAL A 4 -0.80 -3.79 10.66
CA VAL A 4 -1.11 -4.43 9.39
C VAL A 4 -0.24 -5.67 9.24
N LYS A 5 -0.87 -6.83 9.02
CA LYS A 5 -0.15 -8.08 8.74
C LYS A 5 0.03 -8.25 7.24
N VAL A 6 1.27 -8.49 6.85
CA VAL A 6 1.69 -8.67 5.47
C VAL A 6 2.26 -10.07 5.31
N GLY A 7 1.90 -10.74 4.23
CA GLY A 7 2.42 -12.05 3.86
C GLY A 7 3.33 -11.94 2.65
N ILE A 8 4.30 -12.85 2.55
CA ILE A 8 5.25 -12.91 1.44
C ILE A 8 5.20 -14.33 0.89
N MET A 9 4.90 -14.45 -0.39
CA MET A 9 4.92 -15.74 -1.09
C MET A 9 5.12 -15.53 -2.59
N PRO A 10 5.84 -16.42 -3.29
CA PRO A 10 5.97 -16.37 -4.74
C PRO A 10 4.62 -16.37 -5.46
N LEU A 11 4.60 -15.87 -6.71
CA LEU A 11 3.36 -15.75 -7.50
C LEU A 11 2.61 -17.08 -7.66
N LYS A 12 3.34 -18.19 -7.89
CA LYS A 12 2.74 -19.51 -8.06
C LYS A 12 2.00 -19.98 -6.80
N GLU A 13 2.60 -19.75 -5.64
CA GLU A 13 1.99 -20.08 -4.35
C GLU A 13 0.80 -19.18 -4.05
N PHE A 14 0.88 -17.89 -4.37
CA PHE A 14 -0.26 -16.99 -4.23
C PHE A 14 -1.44 -17.37 -5.11
N GLN A 15 -1.18 -17.83 -6.33
CA GLN A 15 -2.22 -18.36 -7.23
C GLN A 15 -2.88 -19.62 -6.64
N ALA A 16 -2.08 -20.54 -6.08
CA ALA A 16 -2.60 -21.74 -5.43
C ALA A 16 -3.42 -21.40 -4.17
N TYR A 17 -2.92 -20.50 -3.31
CA TYR A 17 -3.61 -19.98 -2.13
C TYR A 17 -4.95 -19.33 -2.50
N THR A 18 -4.95 -18.46 -3.51
CA THR A 18 -6.16 -17.80 -3.98
C THR A 18 -7.18 -18.81 -4.52
N ARG A 19 -6.71 -19.80 -5.30
CA ARG A 19 -7.57 -20.88 -5.82
C ARG A 19 -8.21 -21.67 -4.67
N ALA A 20 -7.44 -22.07 -3.66
CA ALA A 20 -7.95 -22.80 -2.50
C ALA A 20 -9.00 -22.01 -1.70
N ILE A 21 -8.87 -20.68 -1.63
CA ILE A 21 -9.89 -19.83 -1.01
C ILE A 21 -11.18 -19.83 -1.84
N VAL A 22 -11.06 -19.60 -3.15
CA VAL A 22 -12.22 -19.50 -4.05
C VAL A 22 -12.98 -20.83 -4.11
N THR A 23 -12.27 -21.97 -4.10
CA THR A 23 -12.89 -23.30 -4.09
C THR A 23 -13.43 -23.71 -2.71
N GLY A 24 -13.23 -22.89 -1.67
CA GLY A 24 -13.67 -23.17 -0.30
C GLY A 24 -12.81 -24.19 0.45
N GLN A 25 -11.72 -24.69 -0.16
CA GLN A 25 -10.77 -25.61 0.47
C GLN A 25 -9.97 -24.94 1.59
N HIS A 26 -9.77 -23.62 1.52
CA HIS A 26 -9.15 -22.82 2.56
C HIS A 26 -10.05 -21.66 2.99
N LYS A 27 -10.41 -21.61 4.28
CA LYS A 27 -11.07 -20.44 4.86
C LYS A 27 -10.03 -19.61 5.60
N ARG A 28 -9.96 -18.32 5.27
CA ARG A 28 -9.04 -17.37 5.91
C ARG A 28 -9.24 -17.35 7.42
N LYS A 29 -8.19 -17.64 8.17
CA LYS A 29 -8.20 -17.56 9.64
C LYS A 29 -8.13 -16.12 10.11
N ARG A 30 -8.64 -15.88 11.33
CA ARG A 30 -8.50 -14.59 12.01
C ARG A 30 -7.02 -14.29 12.20
N GLY A 31 -6.55 -13.21 11.58
CA GLY A 31 -5.16 -12.78 11.66
C GLY A 31 -4.24 -13.27 10.53
N GLU A 32 -4.79 -13.92 9.49
CA GLU A 32 -4.05 -14.10 8.23
C GLU A 32 -3.78 -12.75 7.54
N PRO A 33 -2.65 -12.62 6.83
CA PRO A 33 -2.36 -11.44 6.02
C PRO A 33 -3.43 -11.20 4.95
N LYS A 34 -3.79 -9.92 4.80
CA LYS A 34 -4.68 -9.47 3.71
C LYS A 34 -3.90 -8.95 2.51
N ILE A 35 -2.66 -8.52 2.74
CA ILE A 35 -1.77 -7.94 1.75
C ILE A 35 -0.65 -8.96 1.53
N TRP A 36 -0.42 -9.30 0.27
CA TRP A 36 0.57 -10.30 -0.14
C TRP A 36 1.58 -9.68 -1.10
N PHE A 37 2.86 -9.94 -0.84
CA PHE A 37 3.97 -9.57 -1.71
C PHE A 37 4.56 -10.83 -2.34
N ASN A 38 5.03 -10.69 -3.57
CA ASN A 38 5.71 -11.76 -4.29
C ASN A 38 7.11 -12.06 -3.75
N SER A 39 7.74 -11.09 -3.06
CA SER A 39 9.09 -11.21 -2.53
C SER A 39 9.39 -10.22 -1.39
N ILE A 40 10.43 -10.51 -0.61
CA ILE A 40 10.91 -9.63 0.48
C ILE A 40 11.47 -8.33 -0.10
N GLU A 41 12.17 -8.40 -1.23
CA GLU A 41 12.78 -7.24 -1.87
C GLU A 41 11.72 -6.24 -2.32
N THR A 42 10.62 -6.73 -2.90
CA THR A 42 9.49 -5.88 -3.31
C THR A 42 8.84 -5.23 -2.09
N PHE A 43 8.64 -6.00 -1.02
CA PHE A 43 8.12 -5.49 0.25
C PHE A 43 9.03 -4.37 0.83
N ALA A 44 10.33 -4.62 0.93
CA ALA A 44 11.32 -3.68 1.45
C ALA A 44 11.39 -2.39 0.61
N LYS A 45 11.24 -2.49 -0.72
CA LYS A 45 11.19 -1.31 -1.60
C LYS A 45 9.93 -0.48 -1.40
N VAL A 46 8.77 -1.12 -1.21
CA VAL A 46 7.49 -0.42 -1.01
C VAL A 46 7.45 0.25 0.36
N LEU A 47 7.92 -0.43 1.41
CA LEU A 47 7.95 0.07 2.78
C LEU A 47 9.37 0.39 3.25
N SER A 48 10.17 1.01 2.38
CA SER A 48 11.47 1.57 2.74
C SER A 48 11.32 2.63 3.84
N ASP A 49 12.41 2.97 4.52
CA ASP A 49 12.41 3.92 5.64
C ASP A 49 11.77 5.26 5.25
N GLN A 50 12.20 5.83 4.12
CA GLN A 50 11.62 7.06 3.55
C GLN A 50 10.12 6.96 3.25
N ASN A 51 9.66 5.77 2.86
CA ASN A 51 8.26 5.53 2.55
C ASN A 51 7.43 5.32 3.81
N ARG A 52 8.00 4.73 4.87
CA ARG A 52 7.35 4.64 6.19
C ARG A 52 7.25 6.01 6.86
N GLU A 53 8.27 6.84 6.73
CA GLU A 53 8.23 8.25 7.14
C GLU A 53 7.16 9.03 6.38
N LEU A 54 7.05 8.82 5.06
CA LEU A 54 5.99 9.43 4.26
C LEU A 54 4.60 9.01 4.76
N LEU A 55 4.39 7.72 5.06
CA LEU A 55 3.12 7.23 5.60
C LEU A 55 2.83 7.83 6.99
N ALA A 56 3.83 7.97 7.85
CA ALA A 56 3.70 8.62 9.15
C ALA A 56 3.33 10.10 9.00
N LEU A 57 3.95 10.81 8.05
CA LEU A 57 3.62 12.19 7.72
C LEU A 57 2.18 12.33 7.23
N ILE A 58 1.75 11.47 6.30
CA ILE A 58 0.35 11.47 5.80
C ILE A 58 -0.63 11.21 6.95
N ALA A 59 -0.33 10.26 7.84
CA ALA A 59 -1.19 9.94 8.97
C ALA A 59 -1.28 11.09 10.00
N ARG A 60 -0.23 11.89 10.13
CA ARG A 60 -0.17 13.03 11.06
C ARG A 60 -0.83 14.29 10.48
N GLU A 61 -0.50 14.62 9.23
CA GLU A 61 -0.90 15.90 8.61
C GLU A 61 -2.20 15.79 7.81
N ASN A 62 -2.60 14.58 7.40
CA ASN A 62 -3.79 14.31 6.57
C ASN A 62 -3.95 15.30 5.38
N PRO A 63 -2.95 15.39 4.49
CA PRO A 63 -2.93 16.38 3.42
C PRO A 63 -4.10 16.23 2.45
N GLU A 64 -4.66 17.34 2.00
CA GLU A 64 -5.80 17.37 1.09
C GLU A 64 -5.40 17.21 -0.38
N SER A 65 -4.09 17.31 -0.68
CA SER A 65 -3.57 17.14 -2.04
C SER A 65 -2.13 16.62 -2.11
N ILE A 66 -1.77 16.07 -3.26
CA ILE A 66 -0.38 15.68 -3.57
C ILE A 66 0.54 16.91 -3.56
N SER A 67 0.02 18.07 -3.95
CA SER A 67 0.78 19.33 -3.95
C SER A 67 1.16 19.76 -2.54
N GLU A 68 0.21 19.71 -1.62
CA GLU A 68 0.46 19.96 -0.21
C GLU A 68 1.44 18.95 0.38
N LEU A 69 1.24 17.66 0.14
CA LEU A 69 2.17 16.62 0.61
C LEU A 69 3.58 16.81 0.04
N SER A 70 3.71 17.31 -1.19
CA SER A 70 5.01 17.66 -1.78
C SER A 70 5.71 18.78 -1.02
N ARG A 71 4.96 19.83 -0.64
CA ARG A 71 5.49 20.93 0.20
C ARG A 71 5.90 20.43 1.59
N LEU A 72 5.09 19.57 2.21
CA LEU A 72 5.36 19.04 3.56
C LEU A 72 6.55 18.05 3.58
N SER A 73 6.65 17.19 2.58
CA SER A 73 7.69 16.15 2.52
C SER A 73 8.99 16.59 1.82
N GLY A 74 8.99 17.73 1.12
CA GLY A 74 10.09 18.15 0.26
C GLY A 74 10.31 17.27 -0.99
N ARG A 75 9.44 16.28 -1.23
CA ARG A 75 9.56 15.35 -2.36
C ARG A 75 8.81 15.88 -3.58
N ALA A 76 9.36 15.68 -4.78
CA ALA A 76 8.69 16.05 -6.02
C ALA A 76 7.32 15.37 -6.18
N GLN A 77 6.29 16.13 -6.63
CA GLN A 77 4.93 15.64 -6.82
C GLN A 77 4.83 14.40 -7.73
N SER A 78 5.64 14.34 -8.79
CA SER A 78 5.67 13.19 -9.72
C SER A 78 6.18 11.92 -9.05
N ASN A 79 7.12 12.02 -8.10
CA ASN A 79 7.63 10.90 -7.32
C ASN A 79 6.61 10.44 -6.28
N LEU A 80 5.97 11.39 -5.60
CA LEU A 80 4.88 11.09 -4.67
C LEU A 80 3.72 10.40 -5.37
N SER A 81 3.27 10.91 -6.51
CA SER A 81 2.17 10.32 -7.28
C SER A 81 2.44 8.85 -7.63
N ARG A 82 3.65 8.53 -8.11
CA ARG A 82 4.04 7.15 -8.43
C ARG A 82 4.10 6.26 -7.19
N THR A 83 4.67 6.77 -6.10
CA THR A 83 4.81 6.06 -4.83
C THR A 83 3.43 5.77 -4.22
N LEU A 84 2.56 6.77 -4.13
CA LEU A 84 1.21 6.66 -3.59
C LEU A 84 0.35 5.72 -4.42
N LYS A 85 0.40 5.79 -5.76
CA LYS A 85 -0.27 4.82 -6.63
C LYS A 85 0.18 3.39 -6.37
N ASN A 86 1.46 3.18 -6.09
CA ASN A 86 1.97 1.84 -5.76
C ASN A 86 1.46 1.38 -4.39
N MET A 87 1.55 2.24 -3.38
CA MET A 87 1.06 1.97 -2.02
C MET A 87 -0.45 1.74 -1.96
N GLU A 88 -1.21 2.43 -2.80
CA GLU A 88 -2.66 2.27 -2.94
C GLU A 88 -3.04 0.87 -3.44
N ARG A 89 -2.28 0.30 -4.38
CA ARG A 89 -2.50 -1.09 -4.85
C ARG A 89 -2.40 -2.11 -3.73
N TYR A 90 -1.55 -1.83 -2.73
CA TYR A 90 -1.41 -2.67 -1.55
C TYR A 90 -2.36 -2.27 -0.41
N GLY A 91 -3.12 -1.18 -0.56
CA GLY A 91 -4.08 -0.71 0.43
C GLY A 91 -3.45 0.01 1.63
N PHE A 92 -2.20 0.50 1.52
CA PHE A 92 -1.58 1.31 2.58
C PHE A 92 -2.09 2.75 2.62
N VAL A 93 -2.54 3.25 1.47
CA VAL A 93 -3.16 4.57 1.33
C VAL A 93 -4.39 4.46 0.45
N THR A 94 -5.27 5.45 0.51
CA THR A 94 -6.40 5.58 -0.40
C THR A 94 -6.36 6.97 -1.00
N MET A 95 -6.29 7.04 -2.32
CA MET A 95 -6.33 8.31 -3.05
C MET A 95 -7.80 8.62 -3.37
N LYS A 96 -8.25 9.82 -2.98
CA LYS A 96 -9.56 10.33 -3.41
C LYS A 96 -9.33 11.31 -4.54
N LYS A 97 -10.17 11.26 -5.58
CA LYS A 97 -10.20 12.31 -6.61
C LYS A 97 -10.71 13.59 -5.95
N GLY A 98 -9.88 14.63 -5.93
CA GLY A 98 -10.31 15.97 -5.56
C GLY A 98 -11.11 16.63 -6.68
N GLU A 99 -11.78 17.75 -6.36
CA GLU A 99 -12.66 18.50 -7.26
C GLU A 99 -12.02 18.90 -8.60
N ARG A 100 -10.68 19.03 -8.65
CA ARG A 100 -9.93 19.38 -9.87
C ARG A 100 -9.62 18.20 -10.79
N GLY A 101 -9.90 16.97 -10.37
CA GLY A 101 -9.60 15.73 -11.11
C GLY A 101 -10.83 14.95 -11.60
N SER A 102 -12.01 15.57 -11.55
CA SER A 102 -13.31 14.97 -11.92
C SER A 102 -13.83 15.36 -13.30
N LYS A 103 -12.97 15.89 -14.19
CA LYS A 103 -13.29 16.00 -15.62
C LYS A 103 -12.99 14.71 -16.36
#